data_AF-A0A919CRV6-F1
#
_entry.id   AF-A0A919CRV6-F1
#
_cell.length_a   1.000
_cell.length_b   1.000
_cell.length_c   1.000
_cell.angle_alpha   90.00
_cell.angle_beta   90.00
_cell.angle_gamma   90.00
#
_symmetry.space_group_name_H-M   'P 1'
#
loop_
_entity.id
_entity.type
_entity.pdbx_description
1 polymer ?
#
loop_
_entity_poly.entity_id
_entity_poly.type
_entity_poly.pdbx_seq_one_letter_code
_entity_poly.pdbx_strand_id
1 'polypeptide(L)'
;MLNRLALLHPIAAAVALAVTVAACTNAPVTGRRQLILLPDAQAEQMGVEAYRQIRSEKGVSSDPRFTGPVNEIGRRIADVSGQPGMAWEFTVFEDDEPNAFALPGGKVGVNTGLFRVAKTDAQLAAVMAHEVGHAIAKHSAERVSRQAVVQIGQQALGAQFPAMTELFAQAATLGLILPFTRDQEAEADQIGLLLMARAGYDPRAAVELWRNFEAAGGNRPPEFLSTHPSPGSRIENLQAAMPRALAEYERSRYR
;
A
#
# COMPACT_ATOMS: atom_id res chain seq x y z
N MET A 1 8.65 -2.29 -54.16
CA MET A 1 7.68 -2.14 -53.06
C MET A 1 8.45 -2.15 -51.76
N LEU A 2 8.56 -1.01 -51.08
CA LEU A 2 9.20 -0.93 -49.77
C LEU A 2 8.38 -1.76 -48.78
N ASN A 3 9.06 -2.66 -48.06
CA ASN A 3 8.44 -3.61 -47.15
C ASN A 3 7.77 -2.84 -46.00
N ARG A 4 6.45 -2.64 -46.06
CA ARG A 4 5.68 -1.88 -45.04
C ARG A 4 5.89 -2.46 -43.63
N LEU A 5 6.26 -3.73 -43.50
CA LEU A 5 6.64 -4.40 -42.26
C LEU A 5 7.93 -3.87 -41.61
N ALA A 6 8.88 -3.37 -42.38
CA ALA A 6 10.16 -2.86 -41.87
C ALA A 6 10.06 -1.46 -41.23
N LEU A 7 9.05 -0.67 -41.63
CA LEU A 7 8.76 0.66 -41.06
C LEU A 7 7.87 0.58 -39.81
N LEU A 8 7.13 -0.52 -39.62
CA LEU A 8 6.26 -0.74 -38.45
C LEU A 8 7.05 -1.04 -37.16
N HIS A 9 8.21 -1.70 -37.28
CA HIS A 9 9.07 -2.05 -36.14
C HIS A 9 9.67 -0.85 -35.39
N PRO A 10 10.29 0.15 -36.05
CA PRO A 10 10.83 1.32 -35.35
C PRO A 10 9.73 2.23 -34.77
N ILE A 11 8.55 2.28 -35.40
CA ILE A 11 7.41 3.04 -34.88
C ILE A 11 6.80 2.35 -33.65
N ALA A 12 6.62 1.03 -33.68
CA ALA A 12 6.16 0.27 -32.52
C ALA A 12 7.15 0.34 -31.35
N ALA A 13 8.46 0.27 -31.63
CA ALA A 13 9.49 0.43 -30.62
C ALA A 13 9.54 1.86 -30.04
N ALA A 14 9.36 2.89 -30.88
CA ALA A 14 9.30 4.29 -30.43
C ALA A 14 8.04 4.59 -29.61
N VAL A 15 6.89 4.00 -29.97
CA VAL A 15 5.63 4.12 -29.20
C VAL A 15 5.75 3.38 -27.87
N ALA A 16 6.31 2.17 -27.84
CA ALA A 16 6.56 1.43 -26.60
C ALA A 16 7.54 2.18 -25.68
N LEU A 17 8.57 2.82 -26.24
CA LEU A 17 9.51 3.67 -25.49
C LEU A 17 8.83 4.95 -24.98
N ALA A 18 7.98 5.59 -25.78
CA ALA A 18 7.24 6.78 -25.36
C ALA A 18 6.25 6.50 -24.22
N VAL A 19 5.57 5.34 -24.27
CA VAL A 19 4.63 4.91 -23.21
C VAL A 19 5.36 4.57 -21.90
N THR A 20 6.54 3.93 -21.97
CA THR A 20 7.33 3.62 -20.76
C THR A 20 7.93 4.86 -20.09
N VAL A 21 8.30 5.88 -20.85
CA VAL A 21 8.75 7.17 -20.29
C VAL A 21 7.59 7.94 -19.65
N ALA A 22 6.40 7.92 -20.26
CA ALA A 22 5.21 8.60 -19.71
C ALA A 22 4.64 7.94 -18.44
N ALA A 23 4.93 6.65 -18.22
CA ALA A 23 4.48 5.89 -17.05
C ALA A 23 5.43 5.97 -15.84
N CYS A 24 6.59 6.64 -15.99
CA CYS A 24 7.48 6.93 -14.88
C CYS A 24 6.94 8.12 -14.07
N THR A 25 6.67 7.92 -12.80
CA THR A 25 6.24 8.96 -11.85
C THR A 25 7.12 8.95 -10.61
N ASN A 26 6.97 9.95 -9.74
CA ASN A 26 7.66 10.01 -8.46
C ASN A 26 6.68 9.71 -7.33
N ALA A 27 7.11 8.88 -6.39
CA ALA A 27 6.38 8.62 -5.17
C ALA A 27 6.29 9.89 -4.31
N PRO A 28 5.17 10.11 -3.62
CA PRO A 28 5.00 11.24 -2.71
C PRO A 28 5.98 11.13 -1.53
N VAL A 29 6.34 12.27 -0.94
CA VAL A 29 7.26 12.41 0.21
C VAL A 29 8.73 12.05 -0.07
N THR A 30 9.00 10.88 -0.66
CA THR A 30 10.37 10.37 -0.90
C THR A 30 10.95 10.80 -2.24
N GLY A 31 10.11 11.07 -3.24
CA GLY A 31 10.54 11.35 -4.61
C GLY A 31 11.11 10.14 -5.35
N ARG A 32 10.92 8.92 -4.83
CA ARG A 32 11.39 7.68 -5.47
C ARG A 32 10.75 7.51 -6.85
N ARG A 33 11.55 7.23 -7.87
CA ARG A 33 11.02 6.93 -9.21
C ARG A 33 10.31 5.58 -9.19
N GLN A 34 9.12 5.55 -9.77
CA GLN A 34 8.29 4.36 -9.88
C GLN A 34 7.64 4.27 -11.27
N LEU A 35 7.46 3.04 -11.74
CA LEU A 35 6.77 2.75 -13.00
C LEU A 35 5.34 2.32 -12.70
N ILE A 36 4.36 3.12 -13.12
CA ILE A 36 2.94 2.83 -12.95
C ILE A 36 2.29 2.86 -14.33
N LEU A 37 2.05 1.67 -14.88
CA LEU A 37 1.35 1.45 -16.15
C LEU A 37 -0.15 1.22 -15.95
N LEU A 38 -0.54 0.70 -14.78
CA LEU A 38 -1.93 0.47 -14.42
C LEU A 38 -2.63 1.83 -14.21
N PRO A 39 -3.68 2.15 -14.98
CA PRO A 39 -4.42 3.40 -14.79
C PRO A 39 -5.13 3.45 -13.43
N ASP A 40 -5.20 4.63 -12.83
CA ASP A 40 -5.81 4.82 -11.49
C ASP A 40 -7.24 4.28 -11.39
N ALA A 41 -8.08 4.57 -12.39
CA ALA A 41 -9.47 4.11 -12.41
C ALA A 41 -9.58 2.57 -12.47
N GLN A 42 -8.67 1.92 -13.19
CA GLN A 42 -8.64 0.46 -13.26
C GLN A 42 -8.10 -0.14 -11.96
N ALA A 43 -7.07 0.47 -11.36
CA ALA A 43 -6.57 0.08 -10.05
C ALA A 43 -7.66 0.17 -8.99
N GLU A 44 -8.39 1.28 -8.95
CA GLU A 44 -9.51 1.51 -8.04
C GLU A 44 -10.61 0.46 -8.22
N GLN A 45 -11.03 0.18 -9.46
CA GLN A 45 -12.02 -0.85 -9.74
C GLN A 45 -11.56 -2.22 -9.19
N MET A 46 -10.32 -2.62 -9.48
CA MET A 46 -9.74 -3.86 -8.98
C MET A 46 -9.69 -3.90 -7.45
N GLY A 47 -9.35 -2.78 -6.81
CA GLY A 47 -9.32 -2.66 -5.34
C GLY A 47 -10.71 -2.81 -4.71
N VAL A 48 -11.73 -2.18 -5.30
CA VAL A 48 -13.13 -2.28 -4.84
C VAL A 48 -13.67 -3.71 -5.00
N GLU A 49 -13.36 -4.38 -6.12
CA GLU A 49 -13.75 -5.76 -6.35
C GLU A 49 -13.09 -6.71 -5.35
N ALA A 50 -11.78 -6.58 -5.14
CA ALA A 50 -11.05 -7.37 -4.15
C ALA A 50 -11.57 -7.12 -2.72
N TYR A 51 -11.88 -5.87 -2.36
CA TYR A 51 -12.44 -5.54 -1.05
C TYR A 51 -13.81 -6.17 -0.82
N ARG A 52 -14.68 -6.18 -1.84
CA ARG A 52 -15.98 -6.85 -1.79
C ARG A 52 -15.81 -8.35 -1.56
N GLN A 53 -14.85 -8.98 -2.25
CA GLN A 53 -14.55 -10.40 -2.07
C GLN A 53 -14.07 -10.68 -0.64
N ILE A 54 -13.10 -9.92 -0.13
CA ILE A 54 -12.59 -10.08 1.24
C ILE A 54 -13.73 -9.93 2.26
N ARG A 55 -14.65 -8.96 2.09
CA ARG A 55 -15.83 -8.80 2.96
C ARG A 55 -16.83 -9.95 2.89
N SER A 56 -16.87 -10.69 1.79
CA SER A 56 -17.73 -11.87 1.68
C SER A 56 -17.10 -13.11 2.31
N GLU A 57 -15.76 -13.19 2.30
CA GLU A 57 -15.00 -14.31 2.84
C GLU A 57 -14.71 -14.14 4.34
N LYS A 58 -14.38 -12.92 4.77
CA LYS A 58 -14.08 -12.55 6.15
C LYS A 58 -15.30 -11.86 6.76
N GLY A 59 -15.70 -12.28 7.96
CA GLY A 59 -16.74 -11.60 8.73
C GLY A 59 -16.35 -10.14 9.01
N VAL A 60 -17.33 -9.22 8.99
CA VAL A 60 -17.13 -7.82 9.38
C VAL A 60 -17.55 -7.64 10.82
N SER A 61 -16.65 -7.14 11.66
CA SER A 61 -16.94 -6.92 13.06
C SER A 61 -17.85 -5.71 13.26
N SER A 62 -18.83 -5.85 14.16
CA SER A 62 -19.69 -4.76 14.63
C SER A 62 -19.38 -4.33 16.07
N ASP A 63 -18.33 -4.90 16.67
CA ASP A 63 -17.99 -4.63 18.06
C ASP A 63 -17.42 -3.20 18.22
N PRO A 64 -18.02 -2.34 19.06
CA PRO A 64 -17.57 -0.96 19.26
C PRO A 64 -16.16 -0.87 19.86
N ARG A 65 -15.68 -1.92 20.54
CA ARG A 65 -14.32 -1.98 21.09
C ARG A 65 -13.24 -1.95 20.01
N PHE A 66 -13.55 -2.47 18.82
CA PHE A 66 -12.63 -2.46 17.67
C PHE A 66 -13.00 -1.37 16.66
N THR A 67 -14.29 -1.26 16.33
CA THR A 67 -14.76 -0.35 15.28
C THR A 67 -14.67 1.13 15.70
N GLY A 68 -14.86 1.45 16.98
CA GLY A 68 -14.75 2.82 17.50
C GLY A 68 -13.37 3.43 17.23
N PRO A 69 -12.28 2.86 17.77
CA PRO A 69 -10.92 3.34 17.52
C PRO A 69 -10.55 3.39 16.04
N VAL A 70 -10.86 2.34 15.27
CA VAL A 70 -10.55 2.30 13.82
C VAL A 70 -11.26 3.41 13.05
N ASN A 71 -12.54 3.66 13.33
CA ASN A 71 -13.29 4.72 12.67
C ASN A 71 -12.75 6.11 13.02
N GLU A 72 -12.42 6.35 14.29
CA GLU A 72 -11.88 7.64 14.72
C GLU A 72 -10.51 7.90 14.10
N ILE A 73 -9.59 6.95 14.23
CA ILE A 73 -8.23 7.03 13.68
C ILE A 73 -8.29 7.18 12.16
N GLY A 74 -9.06 6.33 11.48
CA GLY A 74 -9.22 6.35 10.03
C GLY A 74 -9.73 7.68 9.52
N ARG A 75 -10.73 8.28 10.19
CA ARG A 75 -11.23 9.62 9.86
C ARG A 75 -10.14 10.69 9.96
N ARG A 76 -9.34 10.70 11.04
CA ARG A 76 -8.27 11.70 11.23
C ARG A 76 -7.15 11.52 10.19
N ILE A 77 -6.75 10.29 9.90
CA ILE A 77 -5.74 9.98 8.88
C ILE A 77 -6.24 10.36 7.48
N ALA A 78 -7.48 10.02 7.14
CA ALA A 78 -8.08 10.37 5.85
C ALA A 78 -8.11 11.89 5.62
N ASP A 79 -8.44 12.67 6.66
CA ASP A 79 -8.47 14.13 6.60
C ASP A 79 -7.08 14.74 6.30
N VAL A 80 -6.01 14.18 6.86
CA VAL A 80 -4.62 14.66 6.64
C VAL A 80 -3.89 13.96 5.50
N SER A 81 -4.55 13.02 4.80
CA SER A 81 -3.97 12.19 3.74
C SER A 81 -3.54 12.98 2.50
N GLY A 82 -4.10 14.17 2.29
CA GLY A 82 -3.92 14.94 1.06
C GLY A 82 -4.63 14.32 -0.16
N GLN A 83 -5.60 13.42 0.04
CA GLN A 83 -6.37 12.74 -1.00
C GLN A 83 -7.87 13.08 -0.91
N PRO A 84 -8.29 14.32 -1.21
CA PRO A 84 -9.68 14.78 -0.99
C PRO A 84 -10.73 14.09 -1.86
N GLY A 85 -10.33 13.45 -2.96
CA GLY A 85 -11.23 12.69 -3.85
C GLY A 85 -11.29 11.19 -3.55
N MET A 86 -10.51 10.68 -2.59
CA MET A 86 -10.44 9.25 -2.31
C MET A 86 -11.55 8.83 -1.35
N ALA A 87 -12.33 7.81 -1.75
CA ALA A 87 -13.43 7.26 -0.98
C ALA A 87 -12.94 6.30 0.13
N TRP A 88 -12.20 6.86 1.10
CA TRP A 88 -11.65 6.13 2.22
C TRP A 88 -12.73 5.36 2.99
N GLU A 89 -12.50 4.08 3.17
CA GLU A 89 -13.37 3.17 3.93
C GLU A 89 -12.48 2.29 4.82
N PHE A 90 -12.76 2.31 6.11
CA PHE A 90 -12.03 1.52 7.11
C PHE A 90 -13.00 0.46 7.67
N THR A 91 -12.71 -0.82 7.46
CA THR A 91 -13.52 -1.93 7.96
C THR A 91 -12.70 -2.79 8.91
N VAL A 92 -13.32 -3.20 10.02
CA VAL A 92 -12.76 -4.21 10.92
C VAL A 92 -13.22 -5.59 10.49
N PHE A 93 -12.28 -6.51 10.31
CA PHE A 93 -12.54 -7.91 9.96
C PHE A 93 -12.36 -8.82 11.17
N GLU A 94 -13.28 -9.76 11.35
CA GLU A 94 -13.22 -10.82 12.36
C GLU A 94 -12.19 -11.87 11.96
N ASP A 95 -10.95 -11.61 12.35
CA ASP A 95 -9.78 -12.40 12.02
C ASP A 95 -8.77 -12.25 13.15
N ASP A 96 -8.31 -13.37 13.70
CA ASP A 96 -7.37 -13.39 14.83
C ASP A 96 -5.94 -13.06 14.38
N GLU A 97 -5.62 -13.10 13.10
CA GLU A 97 -4.29 -12.74 12.61
C GLU A 97 -4.04 -11.24 12.81
N PRO A 98 -2.92 -10.84 13.46
CA PRO A 98 -2.58 -9.43 13.64
C PRO A 98 -2.12 -8.82 12.32
N ASN A 99 -3.08 -8.31 11.54
CA ASN A 99 -2.85 -7.80 10.19
C ASN A 99 -3.74 -6.58 9.86
N ALA A 100 -3.32 -5.82 8.86
CA ALA A 100 -4.07 -4.75 8.22
C ALA A 100 -3.64 -4.68 6.75
N PHE A 101 -4.44 -4.03 5.92
CA PHE A 101 -4.10 -3.83 4.50
C PHE A 101 -4.79 -2.59 3.94
N ALA A 102 -4.19 -1.99 2.91
CA ALA A 102 -4.87 -1.04 2.03
C ALA A 102 -4.89 -1.51 0.58
N LEU A 103 -6.06 -1.39 -0.04
CA LEU A 103 -6.28 -1.60 -1.47
C LEU A 103 -6.50 -0.27 -2.18
N PRO A 104 -6.23 -0.22 -3.50
CA PRO A 104 -6.60 0.94 -4.32
C PRO A 104 -8.07 1.34 -4.14
N GLY A 105 -8.38 2.63 -4.30
CA GLY A 105 -9.72 3.17 -4.04
C GLY A 105 -9.99 3.50 -2.56
N GLY A 106 -8.95 3.52 -1.73
CA GLY A 106 -9.05 3.92 -0.32
C GLY A 106 -9.71 2.86 0.58
N LYS A 107 -9.62 1.58 0.22
CA LYS A 107 -10.22 0.50 1.00
C LYS A 107 -9.23 -0.08 1.98
N VAL A 108 -9.44 0.17 3.26
CA VAL A 108 -8.54 -0.25 4.35
C VAL A 108 -9.23 -1.29 5.20
N GLY A 109 -8.52 -2.38 5.47
CA GLY A 109 -8.94 -3.45 6.36
C GLY A 109 -8.07 -3.55 7.58
N VAL A 110 -8.68 -3.79 8.74
CA VAL A 110 -8.00 -4.02 10.01
C VAL A 110 -8.54 -5.30 10.64
N ASN A 111 -7.69 -6.27 10.93
CA ASN A 111 -8.11 -7.50 11.61
C ASN A 111 -8.26 -7.27 13.12
N THR A 112 -9.23 -7.93 13.76
CA THR A 112 -9.39 -7.91 15.23
C THR A 112 -8.13 -8.37 15.97
N GLY A 113 -7.36 -9.29 15.39
CA GLY A 113 -6.08 -9.76 15.89
C GLY A 113 -5.04 -8.66 16.11
N LEU A 114 -5.13 -7.55 15.36
CA LEU A 114 -4.17 -6.44 15.42
C LEU A 114 -4.18 -5.77 16.80
N PHE A 115 -5.30 -5.77 17.51
CA PHE A 115 -5.42 -5.23 18.87
C PHE A 115 -4.63 -6.04 19.91
N ARG A 116 -4.14 -7.23 19.55
CA ARG A 116 -3.20 -8.00 20.38
C ARG A 116 -1.77 -7.46 20.31
N VAL A 117 -1.42 -6.65 19.30
CA VAL A 117 -0.10 -6.03 19.15
C VAL A 117 -0.14 -4.52 19.26
N ALA A 118 -1.17 -3.86 18.75
CA ALA A 118 -1.42 -2.43 18.93
C ALA A 118 -2.18 -2.20 20.24
N LYS A 119 -1.46 -1.79 21.30
CA LYS A 119 -1.98 -1.62 22.67
C LYS A 119 -2.53 -0.23 22.96
N THR A 120 -2.33 0.71 22.07
CA THR A 120 -2.78 2.10 22.19
C THR A 120 -3.29 2.60 20.85
N ASP A 121 -4.13 3.63 20.87
CA ASP A 121 -4.63 4.26 19.64
C ASP A 121 -3.50 4.80 18.77
N ALA A 122 -2.41 5.30 19.36
CA ALA A 122 -1.24 5.75 18.62
C ALA A 122 -0.51 4.60 17.91
N GLN A 123 -0.45 3.41 18.52
CA GLN A 123 0.10 2.22 17.86
C GLN A 123 -0.81 1.70 16.76
N LEU A 124 -2.14 1.74 16.96
CA LEU A 124 -3.10 1.38 15.91
C LEU A 124 -3.04 2.37 14.75
N ALA A 125 -2.93 3.67 15.05
CA ALA A 125 -2.75 4.73 14.07
C ALA A 125 -1.45 4.57 13.26
N ALA A 126 -0.36 4.07 13.87
CA ALA A 126 0.87 3.80 13.14
C ALA A 126 0.65 2.74 12.03
N VAL A 127 -0.01 1.62 12.33
CA VAL A 127 -0.36 0.60 11.31
C VAL A 127 -1.29 1.18 10.25
N MET A 128 -2.37 1.84 10.67
CA MET A 128 -3.35 2.38 9.72
C MET A 128 -2.76 3.46 8.81
N ALA A 129 -1.87 4.31 9.35
CA ALA A 129 -1.18 5.33 8.57
C ALA A 129 -0.16 4.73 7.61
N HIS A 130 0.51 3.63 8.00
CA HIS A 130 1.38 2.85 7.12
C HIS A 130 0.60 2.30 5.92
N GLU A 131 -0.56 1.67 6.15
CA GLU A 131 -1.44 1.17 5.08
C GLU A 131 -1.92 2.29 4.15
N VAL A 132 -2.35 3.42 4.72
CA VAL A 132 -2.70 4.61 3.93
C VAL A 132 -1.49 5.14 3.15
N GLY A 133 -0.28 5.03 3.70
CA GLY A 133 0.98 5.32 3.02
C GLY A 133 1.18 4.48 1.76
N HIS A 134 0.94 3.17 1.83
CA HIS A 134 0.97 2.29 0.64
C HIS A 134 -0.02 2.74 -0.44
N ALA A 135 -1.24 3.07 -0.05
CA ALA A 135 -2.28 3.52 -0.97
C ALA A 135 -1.92 4.86 -1.64
N ILE A 136 -1.43 5.83 -0.86
CA ILE A 136 -1.00 7.14 -1.37
C ILE A 136 0.21 7.02 -2.31
N ALA A 137 1.17 6.16 -1.97
CA ALA A 137 2.34 5.90 -2.81
C ALA A 137 2.02 5.03 -4.04
N LYS A 138 0.81 4.47 -4.11
CA LYS A 138 0.33 3.59 -5.19
C LYS A 138 1.16 2.30 -5.35
N HIS A 139 1.68 1.76 -4.24
CA HIS A 139 2.56 0.59 -4.25
C HIS A 139 1.94 -0.65 -4.91
N SER A 140 0.64 -0.89 -4.68
CA SER A 140 -0.07 -2.01 -5.32
C SER A 140 -0.17 -1.84 -6.83
N ALA A 141 -0.43 -0.62 -7.32
CA ALA A 141 -0.47 -0.33 -8.76
C ALA A 141 0.92 -0.43 -9.40
N GLU A 142 1.96 0.04 -8.71
CA GLU A 142 3.36 -0.14 -9.13
C GLU A 142 3.71 -1.63 -9.26
N ARG A 143 3.33 -2.45 -8.28
CA ARG A 143 3.61 -3.89 -8.29
C ARG A 143 2.87 -4.62 -9.42
N VAL A 144 1.58 -4.36 -9.61
CA VAL A 144 0.81 -4.91 -10.74
C VAL A 144 1.43 -4.48 -12.07
N SER A 145 1.87 -3.23 -12.20
CA SER A 145 2.54 -2.72 -13.39
C SER A 145 3.85 -3.45 -13.69
N ARG A 146 4.69 -3.66 -12.66
CA ARG A 146 5.95 -4.43 -12.79
C ARG A 146 5.69 -5.87 -13.23
N GLN A 147 4.68 -6.52 -12.65
CA GLN A 147 4.33 -7.89 -13.01
C GLN A 147 3.83 -8.01 -14.45
N ALA A 148 3.02 -7.05 -14.90
CA ALA A 148 2.60 -6.97 -16.30
C ALA A 148 3.81 -6.86 -17.25
N VAL A 149 4.79 -6.01 -16.93
CA VAL A 149 6.03 -5.90 -17.73
C VAL A 149 6.80 -7.21 -17.80
N VAL A 150 6.92 -7.93 -16.67
CA VAL A 150 7.59 -9.25 -16.65
C VAL A 150 6.86 -10.25 -17.55
N GLN A 151 5.54 -10.31 -17.48
CA GLN A 151 4.73 -11.20 -18.32
C GLN A 151 4.84 -10.87 -19.81
N ILE A 152 4.84 -9.58 -20.18
CA ILE A 152 5.11 -9.14 -21.56
C ILE A 152 6.48 -9.63 -22.03
N GLY A 153 7.51 -9.48 -21.19
CA GLY A 153 8.87 -9.95 -21.49
C GLY A 153 8.93 -11.46 -21.75
N GLN A 154 8.16 -12.26 -21.00
CA GLN A 154 8.08 -13.70 -21.19
C GLN A 154 7.34 -14.08 -22.49
N GLN A 155 6.29 -13.36 -22.85
CA GLN A 155 5.46 -13.63 -24.04
C GLN A 155 6.06 -13.10 -25.35
N ALA A 156 6.97 -12.13 -25.29
CA ALA A 156 7.73 -11.67 -26.46
C ALA A 156 8.55 -12.79 -27.13
N LEU A 157 8.73 -13.92 -26.44
CA LEU A 157 9.36 -15.13 -26.98
C LEU A 157 8.37 -16.07 -27.72
N GLY A 158 7.06 -15.77 -27.76
CA GLY A 158 6.00 -16.69 -28.20
C GLY A 158 4.89 -16.15 -29.14
N ALA A 159 4.99 -14.91 -29.62
CA ALA A 159 4.18 -14.31 -30.71
C ALA A 159 2.68 -13.99 -30.47
N GLN A 160 2.10 -14.21 -29.27
CA GLN A 160 0.75 -13.71 -28.92
C GLN A 160 0.79 -12.87 -27.64
N PHE A 161 0.43 -11.59 -27.79
CA PHE A 161 0.28 -10.66 -26.66
C PHE A 161 -1.22 -10.50 -26.32
N PRO A 162 -1.66 -10.84 -25.10
CA PRO A 162 -3.00 -10.54 -24.62
C PRO A 162 -3.19 -9.03 -24.50
N ALA A 163 -4.45 -8.60 -24.41
CA ALA A 163 -4.75 -7.20 -24.15
C ALA A 163 -4.17 -6.77 -22.79
N MET A 164 -3.66 -5.54 -22.67
CA MET A 164 -3.09 -5.03 -21.41
C MET A 164 -4.06 -5.13 -20.23
N THR A 165 -5.36 -4.99 -20.48
CA THR A 165 -6.41 -5.15 -19.47
C THR A 165 -6.48 -6.56 -18.91
N GLU A 166 -6.32 -7.58 -19.76
CA GLU A 166 -6.30 -8.98 -19.36
C GLU A 166 -5.03 -9.31 -18.57
N LEU A 167 -3.91 -8.74 -19.00
CA LEU A 167 -2.63 -8.87 -18.31
C LEU A 167 -2.69 -8.28 -16.89
N PHE A 168 -3.29 -7.10 -16.74
CA PHE A 168 -3.50 -6.50 -15.42
C PHE A 168 -4.45 -7.33 -14.55
N ALA A 169 -5.51 -7.91 -15.12
CA ALA A 169 -6.41 -8.78 -14.38
C ALA A 169 -5.69 -10.05 -13.88
N GLN A 170 -4.84 -10.66 -14.70
CA GLN A 170 -4.01 -11.80 -14.29
C GLN A 170 -2.97 -11.40 -13.23
N ALA A 171 -2.37 -10.22 -13.39
CA ALA A 171 -1.42 -9.67 -12.43
C ALA A 171 -2.10 -9.19 -11.14
N ALA A 172 -3.40 -8.91 -11.12
CA ALA A 172 -4.17 -8.48 -9.96
C ALA A 172 -4.20 -9.54 -8.86
N THR A 173 -4.47 -10.80 -9.26
CA THR A 173 -4.62 -11.94 -8.34
C THR A 173 -3.39 -12.18 -7.50
N LEU A 174 -2.21 -11.85 -8.02
CA LEU A 174 -0.93 -11.96 -7.31
C LEU A 174 -0.48 -10.59 -6.76
N GLY A 175 -0.56 -9.55 -7.57
CA GLY A 175 0.00 -8.23 -7.30
C GLY A 175 -0.73 -7.41 -6.25
N LEU A 176 -1.97 -7.74 -5.87
CA LEU A 176 -2.63 -7.07 -4.75
C LEU A 176 -2.24 -7.67 -3.39
N ILE A 177 -1.85 -8.95 -3.36
CA ILE A 177 -1.63 -9.73 -2.12
C ILE A 177 -0.17 -10.15 -1.88
N LEU A 178 0.71 -9.98 -2.88
CA LEU A 178 2.14 -10.25 -2.72
C LEU A 178 2.78 -9.27 -1.70
N PRO A 179 3.87 -9.69 -1.01
CA PRO A 179 4.62 -8.80 -0.14
C PRO A 179 5.17 -7.57 -0.89
N PHE A 180 5.32 -6.45 -0.19
CA PHE A 180 5.96 -5.25 -0.75
C PHE A 180 7.48 -5.35 -0.75
N THR A 181 8.14 -4.56 -1.58
CA THR A 181 9.61 -4.47 -1.56
C THR A 181 10.09 -3.66 -0.34
N ARG A 182 11.37 -3.82 0.02
CA ARG A 182 11.98 -3.06 1.13
C ARG A 182 11.87 -1.54 0.95
N ASP A 183 12.02 -1.06 -0.30
CA ASP A 183 11.91 0.36 -0.60
C ASP A 183 10.47 0.87 -0.43
N GLN A 184 9.48 0.07 -0.83
CA GLN A 184 8.06 0.39 -0.65
C GLN A 184 7.67 0.40 0.83
N GLU A 185 8.20 -0.54 1.62
CA GLU A 185 8.00 -0.56 3.06
C GLU A 185 8.61 0.67 3.74
N ALA A 186 9.87 1.00 3.44
CA ALA A 186 10.53 2.17 4.01
C ALA A 186 9.84 3.49 3.61
N GLU A 187 9.30 3.56 2.39
CA GLU A 187 8.50 4.68 1.91
C GLU A 187 7.15 4.78 2.63
N ALA A 188 6.45 3.67 2.82
CA ALA A 188 5.21 3.61 3.58
C ALA A 188 5.43 3.96 5.06
N ASP A 189 6.52 3.52 5.68
CA ASP A 189 6.90 3.89 7.04
C ASP A 189 7.09 5.41 7.17
N GLN A 190 7.80 6.03 6.21
CA GLN A 190 8.03 7.49 6.21
C GLN A 190 6.74 8.28 6.02
N ILE A 191 5.89 7.87 5.05
CA ILE A 191 4.61 8.53 4.80
C ILE A 191 3.69 8.34 6.03
N GLY A 192 3.59 7.12 6.54
CA GLY A 192 2.77 6.76 7.69
C GLY A 192 3.14 7.53 8.94
N LEU A 193 4.44 7.69 9.24
CA LEU A 193 4.90 8.51 10.36
C LEU A 193 4.42 9.97 10.26
N LEU A 194 4.48 10.57 9.06
CA LEU A 194 4.01 11.94 8.85
C LEU A 194 2.49 12.03 8.98
N LEU A 195 1.75 11.05 8.45
CA LEU A 195 0.30 11.01 8.52
C LEU A 195 -0.20 10.84 9.95
N MET A 196 0.35 9.89 10.71
CA MET A 196 -0.06 9.71 12.11
C MET A 196 0.27 10.94 12.96
N ALA A 197 1.44 11.56 12.73
CA ALA A 197 1.84 12.79 13.39
C ALA A 197 0.85 13.94 13.09
N ARG A 198 0.51 14.15 11.82
CA ARG A 198 -0.47 15.16 11.40
C ARG A 198 -1.87 14.88 11.94
N ALA A 199 -2.24 13.61 12.08
CA ALA A 199 -3.50 13.16 12.67
C ALA A 199 -3.55 13.27 14.21
N GLY A 200 -2.47 13.76 14.84
CA GLY A 200 -2.41 14.01 16.29
C GLY A 200 -2.03 12.79 17.12
N TYR A 201 -1.46 11.75 16.50
CA TYR A 201 -0.93 10.58 17.19
C TYR A 201 0.60 10.67 17.32
N ASP A 202 1.12 10.35 18.50
CA ASP A 202 2.55 10.44 18.79
C ASP A 202 3.36 9.48 17.89
N PRO A 203 4.23 9.97 16.99
CA PRO A 203 4.96 9.13 16.04
C PRO A 203 5.93 8.15 16.70
N ARG A 204 6.32 8.39 17.97
CA ARG A 204 7.17 7.45 18.73
C ARG A 204 6.48 6.10 18.96
N ALA A 205 5.15 6.07 18.95
CA ALA A 205 4.37 4.85 19.10
C ALA A 205 4.63 3.83 17.97
N ALA A 206 5.06 4.27 16.78
CA ALA A 206 5.39 3.37 15.68
C ALA A 206 6.57 2.44 16.04
N VAL A 207 7.60 2.94 16.73
CA VAL A 207 8.74 2.12 17.16
C VAL A 207 8.30 1.06 18.17
N GLU A 208 7.45 1.44 19.13
CA GLU A 208 6.95 0.50 20.13
C GLU A 208 6.00 -0.55 19.53
N LEU A 209 5.19 -0.17 18.54
CA LEU A 209 4.39 -1.13 17.78
C LEU A 209 5.26 -2.19 17.11
N TRP A 210 6.37 -1.80 16.46
CA TRP A 210 7.27 -2.76 15.83
C TRP A 210 7.91 -3.71 16.83
N ARG A 211 8.30 -3.22 18.01
CA ARG A 211 8.76 -4.08 19.11
C ARG A 211 7.67 -5.06 19.57
N ASN A 212 6.40 -4.65 19.58
CA ASN A 212 5.30 -5.55 19.91
C ASN A 212 5.14 -6.66 18.87
N PHE A 213 5.30 -6.36 17.57
CA PHE A 213 5.30 -7.37 16.52
C PHE A 213 6.48 -8.35 16.65
N GLU A 214 7.68 -7.84 16.93
CA GLU A 214 8.88 -8.67 17.17
C GLU A 214 8.68 -9.59 18.39
N ALA A 215 8.13 -9.07 19.49
CA ALA A 215 7.86 -9.84 20.69
C ALA A 215 6.73 -10.87 20.51
N ALA A 216 5.77 -10.60 19.63
CA ALA A 216 4.72 -11.56 19.26
C ALA A 216 5.22 -12.68 18.34
N GLY A 217 6.40 -12.52 17.74
CA GLY A 217 7.07 -13.52 16.91
C GLY A 217 7.62 -14.68 17.74
N GLY A 218 6.79 -15.71 17.94
CA GLY A 218 7.25 -17.02 18.40
C GLY A 218 7.93 -17.83 17.28
N ASN A 219 7.51 -19.09 17.08
CA ASN A 219 8.06 -19.95 16.02
C ASN A 219 7.64 -19.55 14.58
N ARG A 220 6.65 -18.67 14.43
CA ARG A 220 6.21 -18.14 13.13
C ARG A 220 6.01 -16.62 13.27
N PRO A 221 6.55 -15.81 12.36
CA PRO A 221 6.33 -14.37 12.39
C PRO A 221 4.83 -14.06 12.20
N PRO A 222 4.30 -13.01 12.85
CA PRO A 222 2.96 -12.48 12.59
C PRO A 222 2.67 -12.28 11.11
N GLU A 223 1.43 -12.48 10.66
CA GLU A 223 1.07 -12.40 9.24
C GLU A 223 1.36 -11.02 8.61
N PHE A 224 1.24 -9.94 9.39
CA PHE A 224 1.68 -8.61 8.97
C PHE A 224 3.16 -8.59 8.57
N LEU A 225 4.05 -9.30 9.29
CA LEU A 225 5.47 -9.37 8.92
C LEU A 225 5.73 -10.20 7.66
N SER A 226 4.84 -11.13 7.31
CA SER A 226 4.92 -11.91 6.07
C SER A 226 4.60 -11.04 4.85
N THR A 227 3.62 -10.16 4.98
CA THR A 227 3.14 -9.25 3.92
C THR A 227 3.96 -7.95 3.86
N HIS A 228 4.51 -7.52 5.00
CA HIS A 228 5.36 -6.34 5.18
C HIS A 228 6.76 -6.74 5.67
N PRO A 229 7.60 -7.34 4.80
CA PRO A 229 8.92 -7.81 5.20
C PRO A 229 9.78 -6.64 5.69
N SER A 230 10.44 -6.86 6.82
CA SER A 230 11.26 -5.86 7.52
C SER A 230 12.64 -6.43 7.84
N PRO A 231 13.65 -6.25 7.00
CA PRO A 231 14.98 -6.80 7.26
C PRO A 231 15.77 -5.82 8.13
N GLY A 232 15.71 -6.00 9.46
CA GLY A 232 16.63 -5.44 10.46
C GLY A 232 16.68 -3.91 10.62
N SER A 233 16.33 -3.12 9.61
CA SER A 233 16.55 -1.68 9.54
C SER A 233 15.30 -0.84 9.73
N ARG A 234 14.12 -1.43 9.98
CA ARG A 234 12.87 -0.65 10.03
C ARG A 234 12.79 0.26 11.25
N ILE A 235 13.15 -0.22 12.44
CA ILE A 235 13.24 0.64 13.62
C ILE A 235 14.23 1.78 13.38
N GLU A 236 15.37 1.50 12.74
CA GLU A 236 16.37 2.51 12.39
C GLU A 236 15.79 3.55 11.40
N ASN A 237 15.07 3.12 10.37
CA ASN A 237 14.40 3.99 9.40
C ASN A 237 13.35 4.89 10.07
N LEU A 238 12.53 4.32 10.96
CA LEU A 238 11.54 5.07 11.74
C LEU A 238 12.21 6.11 12.64
N GLN A 239 13.30 5.72 13.30
CA GLN A 239 14.09 6.63 14.13
C GLN A 239 14.73 7.75 13.32
N ALA A 240 15.24 7.46 12.12
CA ALA A 240 15.81 8.45 11.21
C ALA A 240 14.76 9.46 10.72
N ALA A 241 13.52 9.03 10.48
CA ALA A 241 12.41 9.90 10.09
C ALA A 241 11.76 10.66 11.26
N MET A 242 12.02 10.24 12.51
CA MET A 242 11.37 10.73 13.72
C MET A 242 11.45 12.25 13.92
N PRO A 243 12.60 12.94 13.71
CA PRO A 243 12.67 14.39 13.91
C PRO A 243 11.67 15.16 13.06
N ARG A 244 11.49 14.74 11.80
CA ARG A 244 10.51 15.33 10.88
C ARG A 244 9.08 15.05 11.34
N ALA A 245 8.80 13.81 11.74
CA ALA A 245 7.47 13.43 12.24
C ALA A 245 7.09 14.18 13.52
N LEU A 246 8.02 14.33 14.47
CA LEU A 246 7.79 15.11 15.69
C LEU A 246 7.51 16.59 15.39
N ALA A 247 8.20 17.18 14.41
CA ALA A 247 7.93 18.56 13.99
C ALA A 247 6.51 18.74 13.41
N GLU A 248 5.99 17.74 12.69
CA GLU A 248 4.61 17.72 12.20
C GLU A 248 3.60 17.48 13.35
N TYR A 249 3.95 16.60 14.29
CA TYR A 249 3.13 16.29 15.45
C TYR A 249 2.89 17.52 16.33
N GLU A 250 3.95 18.30 16.61
CA GLU A 250 3.83 19.55 17.38
C GLU A 250 2.99 20.63 16.67
N ARG A 251 2.81 20.53 15.35
CA ARG A 251 1.97 21.45 14.56
C ARG A 251 0.57 20.90 14.30
N SER A 252 0.28 19.67 14.73
CA SER A 252 -1.00 19.02 14.45
C SER A 252 -2.15 19.78 15.11
N ARG A 253 -3.22 20.00 14.35
CA ARG A 253 -4.50 20.54 14.85
C ARG A 253 -5.32 19.54 15.67
N TYR A 254 -4.89 18.28 15.72
CA TYR A 254 -5.56 17.18 16.39
C TYR A 254 -4.95 16.84 17.76
N ARG A 255 -3.84 17.50 18.12
CA ARG A 255 -3.20 17.42 19.43
C ARG A 255 -3.89 18.35 20.42
#